data_AF-A0A7K3AE19-F1
#
_entry.id   AF-A0A7K3AE19-F1
#
_cell.length_a   1.000
_cell.length_b   1.000
_cell.length_c   1.000
_cell.angle_alpha   90.00
_cell.angle_beta   90.00
_cell.angle_gamma   90.00
#
_symmetry.space_group_name_H-M   'P 1'
#
loop_
_entity.id
_entity.type
_entity.pdbx_description
1 polymer ?
#
loop_
_entity_poly.entity_id
_entity_poly.type
_entity_poly.pdbx_seq_one_letter_code
_entity_poly.pdbx_strand_id
1 'polypeptide(L)'
;MNTVGAMLRRLKVVNPNAVPRPTGIQLAAAATGVVIDRFTMDGGDQASSFGINLTTGSARVADAAISGVATGVGVTSTSTAAGVAVQGGSIQASLTGIGLGATTAPAVADVTVSGPGNAGTGIDLANSSGAQVTSSSVSDFSRGIGTTNTSTAAGPDITDAVVTRVGREGISLGPTDGARVTTPQITGTDTATSAGIQLYRATAAVLDRVSHFSYGVATNFADTGAGPRIVSP
;
A
#
# COMPACT_ATOMS: atom_id res chain seq x y z
N MET A 1 20.17 16.78 6.07
CA MET A 1 21.47 16.14 5.79
C MET A 1 21.25 15.33 4.54
N ASN A 2 21.78 15.74 3.40
CA ASN A 2 21.56 15.01 2.16
C ASN A 2 22.27 13.64 2.25
N THR A 3 21.51 12.57 2.36
CA THR A 3 22.01 11.19 2.44
C THR A 3 21.98 10.49 1.07
N VAL A 4 21.88 11.26 -0.03
CA VAL A 4 21.95 10.71 -1.39
C VAL A 4 23.21 9.84 -1.51
N GLY A 5 22.99 8.56 -1.83
CA GLY A 5 24.04 7.55 -1.94
C GLY A 5 24.27 6.69 -0.69
N ALA A 6 23.61 7.00 0.44
CA ALA A 6 23.62 6.12 1.60
C ALA A 6 22.90 4.80 1.27
N MET A 7 23.59 3.69 1.47
CA MET A 7 23.09 2.34 1.16
C MET A 7 23.09 1.48 2.42
N LEU A 8 21.92 0.97 2.78
CA LEU A 8 21.75 -0.09 3.78
C LEU A 8 21.51 -1.39 3.02
N ARG A 9 22.44 -2.34 3.09
CA ARG A 9 22.38 -3.56 2.29
C ARG A 9 22.50 -4.81 3.12
N ARG A 10 21.60 -5.78 2.92
CA ARG A 10 21.63 -7.10 3.57
C ARG A 10 21.64 -7.03 5.11
N LEU A 11 21.08 -5.95 5.66
CA LEU A 11 20.89 -5.83 7.11
C LEU A 11 19.80 -6.82 7.56
N LYS A 12 20.04 -7.53 8.65
CA LYS A 12 19.06 -8.44 9.27
C LYS A 12 18.77 -7.98 10.70
N VAL A 13 17.49 -7.83 11.02
CA VAL A 13 16.99 -7.53 12.36
C VAL A 13 16.01 -8.63 12.77
N VAL A 14 16.14 -9.14 14.01
CA VAL A 14 15.26 -10.18 14.57
C VAL A 14 14.88 -9.76 15.98
N ASN A 15 13.60 -9.88 16.33
CA ASN A 15 13.09 -9.64 17.67
C ASN A 15 12.70 -10.97 18.36
N PRO A 16 13.67 -11.80 18.78
CA PRO A 16 13.40 -13.15 19.28
C PRO A 16 12.63 -13.17 20.60
N ASN A 17 12.68 -12.07 21.35
CA ASN A 17 12.06 -11.95 22.67
C ASN A 17 10.73 -11.19 22.63
N ALA A 18 10.20 -10.91 21.44
CA ALA A 18 8.91 -10.22 21.28
C ALA A 18 8.87 -8.87 22.06
N VAL A 19 10.00 -8.15 22.11
CA VAL A 19 10.09 -6.86 22.79
C VAL A 19 9.15 -5.87 22.10
N PRO A 20 8.32 -5.11 22.84
CA PRO A 20 7.39 -4.17 22.22
C PRO A 20 8.08 -3.09 21.37
N ARG A 21 7.39 -2.63 20.31
CA ARG A 21 7.81 -1.55 19.40
C ARG A 21 9.18 -1.74 18.72
N PRO A 22 9.54 -2.95 18.22
CA PRO A 22 10.75 -3.09 17.43
C PRO A 22 10.59 -2.33 16.12
N THR A 23 11.59 -1.55 15.75
CA THR A 23 11.67 -0.91 14.43
C THR A 23 12.94 -1.37 13.75
N GLY A 24 12.83 -1.96 12.57
CA GLY A 24 13.97 -2.48 11.82
C GLY A 24 14.89 -1.37 11.32
N ILE A 25 14.33 -0.48 10.50
CA ILE A 25 15.01 0.74 10.02
C ILE A 25 14.14 1.95 10.32
N GLN A 26 14.74 2.96 10.93
CA GLN A 26 14.12 4.25 11.20
C GLN A 26 14.85 5.32 10.39
N LEU A 27 14.20 5.91 9.38
CA LEU A 27 14.73 7.05 8.64
C LEU A 27 14.10 8.34 9.16
N ALA A 28 14.95 9.26 9.61
CA ALA A 28 14.56 10.59 10.06
C ALA A 28 14.17 11.51 8.90
N ALA A 29 13.50 12.62 9.22
CA ALA A 29 12.97 13.60 8.28
C ALA A 29 13.95 14.09 7.22
N ALA A 30 15.21 14.26 7.60
CA ALA A 30 16.22 14.82 6.72
C ALA A 30 16.93 13.76 5.85
N ALA A 31 16.65 12.47 6.04
CA ALA A 31 17.29 11.38 5.31
C ALA A 31 16.54 11.10 4.01
N THR A 32 17.06 11.63 2.91
CA THR A 32 16.50 11.46 1.56
C THR A 32 17.49 10.74 0.63
N GLY A 33 16.97 10.13 -0.44
CA GLY A 33 17.80 9.38 -1.41
C GLY A 33 18.49 8.14 -0.84
N VAL A 34 17.99 7.56 0.26
CA VAL A 34 18.55 6.34 0.86
C VAL A 34 18.14 5.11 0.03
N VAL A 35 19.07 4.18 -0.17
CA VAL A 35 18.78 2.87 -0.77
C VAL A 35 18.81 1.80 0.31
N ILE A 36 17.74 1.03 0.44
CA ILE A 36 17.62 -0.11 1.34
C ILE A 36 17.50 -1.36 0.47
N ASP A 37 18.55 -2.17 0.38
CA ASP A 37 18.65 -3.35 -0.49
C ASP A 37 18.66 -4.64 0.34
N ARG A 38 17.75 -5.57 0.05
CA ARG A 38 17.68 -6.90 0.67
C ARG A 38 17.68 -6.87 2.19
N PHE A 39 16.91 -5.95 2.76
CA PHE A 39 16.70 -5.87 4.20
C PHE A 39 15.85 -7.06 4.68
N THR A 40 16.21 -7.65 5.83
CA THR A 40 15.43 -8.71 6.46
C THR A 40 14.99 -8.29 7.86
N MET A 41 13.70 -8.43 8.15
CA MET A 41 13.15 -8.22 9.48
C MET A 41 12.23 -9.35 9.91
N ASP A 42 12.41 -9.79 11.15
CA ASP A 42 11.41 -10.51 11.92
C ASP A 42 11.06 -9.70 13.18
N GLY A 43 9.82 -9.19 13.22
CA GLY A 43 9.31 -8.35 14.31
C GLY A 43 8.79 -9.11 15.54
N GLY A 44 8.72 -10.44 15.51
CA GLY A 44 8.20 -11.24 16.62
C GLY A 44 6.71 -10.98 16.93
N ASP A 45 5.92 -10.79 15.87
CA ASP A 45 4.47 -10.57 15.88
C ASP A 45 4.00 -9.40 16.76
N GLN A 46 4.84 -8.37 16.91
CA GLN A 46 4.53 -7.24 17.78
C GLN A 46 3.57 -6.24 17.13
N ALA A 47 2.44 -5.98 17.79
CA ALA A 47 1.36 -5.12 17.29
C ALA A 47 1.70 -3.62 17.09
N SER A 48 2.89 -3.18 17.48
CA SER A 48 3.35 -1.79 17.34
C SER A 48 4.71 -1.67 16.64
N SER A 49 5.09 -2.72 15.91
CA SER A 49 6.37 -2.82 15.21
C SER A 49 6.33 -2.25 13.79
N PHE A 50 7.51 -1.80 13.34
CA PHE A 50 7.72 -1.36 11.98
C PHE A 50 8.87 -2.14 11.35
N GLY A 51 8.67 -2.62 10.12
CA GLY A 51 9.77 -3.07 9.26
C GLY A 51 10.73 -1.92 8.96
N ILE A 52 10.22 -0.96 8.21
CA ILE A 52 10.89 0.29 7.85
C ILE A 52 9.94 1.44 8.15
N ASN A 53 10.39 2.42 8.94
CA ASN A 53 9.63 3.63 9.24
C ASN A 53 10.33 4.86 8.65
N LEU A 54 9.64 5.56 7.76
CA LEU A 54 10.07 6.77 7.06
C LEU A 54 9.37 7.98 7.69
N THR A 55 10.03 8.62 8.65
CA THR A 55 9.49 9.79 9.36
C THR A 55 9.78 11.06 8.56
N THR A 56 9.08 11.23 7.44
CA THR A 56 9.25 12.29 6.41
C THR A 56 10.53 12.24 5.57
N GLY A 57 11.41 11.27 5.81
CA GLY A 57 12.48 10.91 4.89
C GLY A 57 11.98 10.16 3.66
N SER A 58 12.89 9.87 2.71
CA SER A 58 12.58 9.12 1.49
C SER A 58 13.60 8.01 1.24
N ALA A 59 13.15 6.84 0.80
CA ALA A 59 14.02 5.75 0.42
C ALA A 59 13.48 4.95 -0.76
N ARG A 60 14.41 4.34 -1.52
CA ARG A 60 14.12 3.20 -2.39
C ARG A 60 14.42 1.93 -1.62
N VAL A 61 13.38 1.15 -1.35
CA VAL A 61 13.45 -0.18 -0.74
C VAL A 61 13.42 -1.21 -1.87
N ALA A 62 14.38 -2.12 -1.90
CA ALA A 62 14.50 -3.19 -2.89
C ALA A 62 14.62 -4.55 -2.21
N ASP A 63 13.85 -5.52 -2.67
CA ASP A 63 13.94 -6.95 -2.30
C ASP A 63 13.92 -7.22 -0.79
N ALA A 64 13.13 -6.46 -0.04
CA ALA A 64 13.02 -6.62 1.41
C ALA A 64 12.19 -7.86 1.79
N ALA A 65 12.59 -8.55 2.85
CA ALA A 65 11.86 -9.64 3.46
C ALA A 65 11.48 -9.24 4.89
N ILE A 66 10.23 -8.80 5.09
CA ILE A 66 9.75 -8.27 6.37
C ILE A 66 8.61 -9.17 6.86
N SER A 67 8.69 -9.66 8.09
CA SER A 67 7.67 -10.51 8.70
C SER A 67 7.46 -10.19 10.18
N GLY A 68 6.32 -10.64 10.71
CA GLY A 68 5.99 -10.52 12.14
C GLY A 68 5.87 -9.07 12.60
N VAL A 69 5.47 -8.16 11.71
CA VAL A 69 5.33 -6.73 12.02
C VAL A 69 3.90 -6.23 11.98
N ALA A 70 3.62 -5.10 12.63
CA ALA A 70 2.35 -4.39 12.49
C ALA A 70 2.30 -3.60 11.19
N THR A 71 3.38 -2.87 10.89
CA THR A 71 3.55 -2.14 9.63
C THR A 71 4.81 -2.59 8.92
N GLY A 72 4.70 -2.99 7.65
CA GLY A 72 5.85 -3.40 6.84
C GLY A 72 6.76 -2.23 6.49
N VAL A 73 6.31 -1.39 5.56
CA VAL A 73 6.95 -0.11 5.22
C VAL A 73 5.95 1.00 5.54
N GLY A 74 6.29 1.89 6.47
CA GLY A 74 5.42 2.98 6.89
C GLY A 74 6.05 4.33 6.57
N VAL A 75 5.33 5.17 5.84
CA VAL A 75 5.60 6.60 5.73
C VAL A 75 4.65 7.35 6.64
N THR A 76 5.16 8.33 7.40
CA THR A 76 4.31 9.18 8.23
C THR A 76 3.24 9.88 7.40
N SER A 77 2.01 9.94 7.90
CA SER A 77 0.82 10.39 7.16
C SER A 77 0.93 11.79 6.55
N THR A 78 1.67 12.70 7.19
CA THR A 78 1.88 14.08 6.73
C THR A 78 3.10 14.27 5.83
N SER A 79 3.86 13.20 5.56
CA SER A 79 5.05 13.28 4.72
C SER A 79 4.68 13.60 3.27
N THR A 80 5.19 14.72 2.76
CA THR A 80 5.08 15.11 1.33
C THR A 80 6.32 14.70 0.53
N ALA A 81 7.17 13.84 1.08
CA ALA A 81 8.41 13.42 0.45
C ALA A 81 8.18 12.82 -0.95
N ALA A 82 9.08 13.13 -1.87
CA ALA A 82 9.19 12.45 -3.15
C ALA A 82 10.24 11.33 -3.07
N GLY A 83 10.29 10.45 -4.07
CA GLY A 83 11.33 9.41 -4.17
C GLY A 83 11.18 8.27 -3.16
N VAL A 84 9.98 8.07 -2.62
CA VAL A 84 9.63 6.85 -1.89
C VAL A 84 9.29 5.77 -2.91
N ALA A 85 10.02 4.67 -2.90
CA ALA A 85 9.77 3.54 -3.76
C ALA A 85 9.97 2.21 -3.01
N VAL A 86 9.12 1.23 -3.26
CA VAL A 86 9.26 -0.15 -2.76
C VAL A 86 9.19 -1.08 -3.96
N GLN A 87 10.24 -1.86 -4.19
CA GLN A 87 10.34 -2.76 -5.33
C GLN A 87 10.77 -4.16 -4.89
N GLY A 88 10.07 -5.19 -5.35
CA GLY A 88 10.44 -6.58 -5.05
C GLY A 88 10.24 -6.95 -3.58
N GLY A 89 10.46 -8.23 -3.29
CA GLY A 89 10.45 -8.76 -1.92
C GLY A 89 9.06 -9.15 -1.39
N SER A 90 9.03 -9.47 -0.11
CA SER A 90 7.86 -9.99 0.60
C SER A 90 7.65 -9.27 1.93
N ILE A 91 6.44 -8.77 2.16
CA ILE A 91 6.06 -8.04 3.36
C ILE A 91 4.84 -8.71 4.00
N GLN A 92 5.04 -9.32 5.16
CA GLN A 92 3.98 -9.86 6.00
C GLN A 92 3.73 -8.91 7.19
N ALA A 93 2.56 -8.28 7.23
CA ALA A 93 2.22 -7.27 8.24
C ALA A 93 0.77 -7.40 8.73
N SER A 94 0.51 -7.10 10.00
CA SER A 94 -0.82 -7.30 10.60
C SER A 94 -1.79 -6.13 10.46
N LEU A 95 -1.31 -4.90 10.25
CA LEU A 95 -2.13 -3.70 10.11
C LEU A 95 -1.96 -3.00 8.76
N THR A 96 -0.71 -2.81 8.34
CA THR A 96 -0.42 -2.13 7.07
C THR A 96 0.80 -2.76 6.41
N GLY A 97 0.64 -3.31 5.21
CA GLY A 97 1.80 -3.80 4.47
C GLY A 97 2.72 -2.65 4.07
N ILE A 98 2.22 -1.74 3.25
CA ILE A 98 2.92 -0.54 2.79
C ILE A 98 2.00 0.67 2.99
N GLY A 99 2.40 1.64 3.80
CA GLY A 99 1.69 2.90 4.00
C GLY A 99 2.48 4.08 3.45
N LEU A 100 1.90 4.86 2.54
CA LEU A 100 2.62 5.88 1.76
C LEU A 100 2.40 7.33 2.23
N GLY A 101 1.50 7.56 3.19
CA GLY A 101 1.22 8.90 3.71
C GLY A 101 0.74 9.88 2.64
N ALA A 102 1.30 11.10 2.62
CA ALA A 102 0.96 12.15 1.64
C ALA A 102 2.06 12.35 0.58
N THR A 103 2.81 11.28 0.27
CA THR A 103 3.98 11.34 -0.61
C THR A 103 3.61 11.74 -2.04
N THR A 104 4.58 12.35 -2.74
CA THR A 104 4.41 12.75 -4.14
C THR A 104 4.97 11.68 -5.06
N ALA A 105 4.12 11.15 -5.94
CA ALA A 105 4.41 10.10 -6.91
C ALA A 105 5.21 8.91 -6.35
N PRO A 106 4.80 8.30 -5.23
CA PRO A 106 5.46 7.10 -4.72
C PRO A 106 5.24 5.92 -5.69
N ALA A 107 6.17 4.96 -5.70
CA ALA A 107 6.08 3.78 -6.54
C ALA A 107 6.14 2.48 -5.73
N VAL A 108 5.26 1.52 -6.03
CA VAL A 108 5.27 0.16 -5.50
C VAL A 108 5.24 -0.81 -6.66
N ALA A 109 6.26 -1.66 -6.79
CA ALA A 109 6.38 -2.56 -7.94
C ALA A 109 6.85 -3.97 -7.53
N ASP A 110 6.24 -5.01 -8.10
CA ASP A 110 6.69 -6.39 -7.95
C ASP A 110 6.80 -6.89 -6.49
N VAL A 111 5.99 -6.34 -5.58
CA VAL A 111 6.01 -6.71 -4.15
C VAL A 111 4.90 -7.70 -3.83
N THR A 112 5.20 -8.72 -3.01
CA THR A 112 4.17 -9.55 -2.37
C THR A 112 3.90 -9.06 -0.96
N VAL A 113 2.64 -8.72 -0.66
CA VAL A 113 2.20 -8.18 0.62
C VAL A 113 1.10 -9.08 1.19
N SER A 114 1.27 -9.60 2.39
CA SER A 114 0.29 -10.48 3.04
C SER A 114 -0.03 -10.06 4.47
N GLY A 115 -1.26 -10.35 4.90
CA GLY A 115 -1.75 -10.10 6.25
C GLY A 115 -2.27 -11.36 6.96
N PRO A 116 -2.68 -11.25 8.23
CA PRO A 116 -3.25 -12.36 9.00
C PRO A 116 -4.71 -12.67 8.64
N GLY A 117 -5.34 -11.89 7.76
CA GLY A 117 -6.76 -11.98 7.39
C GLY A 117 -7.62 -10.91 8.05
N ASN A 118 -8.60 -10.40 7.30
CA ASN A 118 -9.76 -9.60 7.74
C ASN A 118 -9.52 -8.26 8.46
N ALA A 119 -8.29 -7.84 8.68
CA ALA A 119 -7.94 -6.53 9.26
C ALA A 119 -6.94 -5.77 8.36
N GLY A 120 -6.79 -4.47 8.60
CA GLY A 120 -5.74 -3.68 7.97
C GLY A 120 -5.88 -3.45 6.45
N THR A 121 -4.84 -2.85 5.88
CA THR A 121 -4.72 -2.55 4.46
C THR A 121 -3.39 -3.07 3.92
N GLY A 122 -3.40 -3.75 2.79
CA GLY A 122 -2.15 -4.23 2.18
C GLY A 122 -1.27 -3.08 1.71
N ILE A 123 -1.76 -2.30 0.75
CA ILE A 123 -1.10 -1.08 0.27
C ILE A 123 -2.02 0.11 0.54
N ASP A 124 -1.68 0.88 1.58
CA ASP A 124 -2.34 2.11 1.95
C ASP A 124 -1.65 3.30 1.26
N LEU A 125 -2.28 3.75 0.17
CA LEU A 125 -1.89 4.94 -0.58
C LEU A 125 -2.21 6.23 0.19
N ALA A 126 -3.07 6.16 1.21
CA ALA A 126 -3.49 7.27 2.04
C ALA A 126 -3.86 8.54 1.23
N ASN A 127 -3.08 9.61 1.36
CA ASN A 127 -3.26 10.89 0.67
C ASN A 127 -2.12 11.17 -0.33
N SER A 128 -1.41 10.13 -0.77
CA SER A 128 -0.36 10.27 -1.78
C SER A 128 -0.96 10.74 -3.11
N SER A 129 -0.18 11.55 -3.83
CA SER A 129 -0.60 12.11 -5.12
C SER A 129 0.12 11.38 -6.25
N GLY A 130 -0.63 10.82 -7.19
CA GLY A 130 -0.07 10.16 -8.38
C GLY A 130 0.73 8.90 -8.07
N ALA A 131 0.33 8.14 -7.05
CA ALA A 131 0.99 6.88 -6.69
C ALA A 131 0.92 5.87 -7.84
N GLN A 132 2.00 5.12 -8.03
CA GLN A 132 2.10 4.05 -9.02
C GLN A 132 2.17 2.70 -8.29
N VAL A 133 1.28 1.78 -8.62
CA VAL A 133 1.31 0.40 -8.15
C VAL A 133 1.32 -0.53 -9.36
N THR A 134 2.38 -1.32 -9.52
CA THR A 134 2.57 -2.17 -10.71
C THR A 134 2.90 -3.60 -10.29
N SER A 135 2.22 -4.59 -10.88
CA SER A 135 2.55 -6.02 -10.75
C SER A 135 2.72 -6.51 -9.31
N SER A 136 2.04 -5.88 -8.35
CA SER A 136 2.16 -6.20 -6.93
C SER A 136 1.03 -7.12 -6.49
N SER A 137 1.36 -8.09 -5.63
CA SER A 137 0.39 -9.02 -5.07
C SER A 137 0.04 -8.62 -3.63
N VAL A 138 -1.24 -8.53 -3.31
CA VAL A 138 -1.76 -8.26 -1.97
C VAL A 138 -2.72 -9.36 -1.57
N SER A 139 -2.54 -9.95 -0.39
CA SER A 139 -3.49 -10.92 0.15
C SER A 139 -3.81 -10.71 1.62
N ASP A 140 -4.99 -11.17 2.04
CA ASP A 140 -5.27 -11.45 3.46
C ASP A 140 -5.39 -10.19 4.34
N PHE A 141 -5.94 -9.13 3.77
CA PHE A 141 -6.28 -7.90 4.46
C PHE A 141 -7.79 -7.62 4.41
N SER A 142 -8.27 -6.71 5.25
CA SER A 142 -9.62 -6.17 5.10
C SER A 142 -9.76 -5.36 3.81
N ARG A 143 -8.71 -4.63 3.45
CA ARG A 143 -8.60 -3.84 2.23
C ARG A 143 -7.31 -4.19 1.48
N GLY A 144 -7.38 -4.45 0.19
CA GLY A 144 -6.20 -4.74 -0.62
C GLY A 144 -5.34 -3.49 -0.83
N ILE A 145 -5.76 -2.64 -1.77
CA ILE A 145 -5.10 -1.38 -2.11
C ILE A 145 -6.09 -0.24 -1.90
N GLY A 146 -5.68 0.89 -1.35
CA GLY A 146 -6.58 2.04 -1.39
C GLY A 146 -6.05 3.34 -0.87
N THR A 147 -6.83 4.38 -1.12
CA THR A 147 -6.63 5.74 -0.60
C THR A 147 -7.57 6.00 0.59
N THR A 148 -7.37 7.10 1.29
CA THR A 148 -8.34 7.53 2.31
C THR A 148 -9.63 8.02 1.66
N ASN A 149 -10.75 7.93 2.36
CA ASN A 149 -12.06 8.42 1.90
C ASN A 149 -12.19 9.96 1.91
N THR A 150 -11.13 10.67 2.30
CA THR A 150 -11.04 12.14 2.31
C THR A 150 -9.91 12.66 1.42
N SER A 151 -9.19 11.78 0.71
CA SER A 151 -8.13 12.19 -0.21
C SER A 151 -8.68 13.05 -1.34
N THR A 152 -8.03 14.17 -1.60
CA THR A 152 -8.31 15.06 -2.75
C THR A 152 -7.13 15.12 -3.71
N ALA A 153 -6.18 14.20 -3.55
CA ALA A 153 -4.96 14.15 -4.34
C ALA A 153 -5.24 13.64 -5.77
N ALA A 154 -4.29 13.87 -6.68
CA ALA A 154 -4.32 13.21 -7.99
C ALA A 154 -4.33 11.68 -7.79
N GLY A 155 -5.20 11.00 -8.53
CA GLY A 155 -5.48 9.59 -8.38
C GLY A 155 -4.29 8.69 -8.72
N PRO A 156 -4.27 7.46 -8.16
CA PRO A 156 -3.21 6.51 -8.44
C PRO A 156 -3.34 5.87 -9.82
N ASP A 157 -2.23 5.34 -10.32
CA ASP A 157 -2.19 4.39 -11.44
C ASP A 157 -1.86 2.99 -10.88
N ILE A 158 -2.82 2.08 -10.95
CA ILE A 158 -2.72 0.70 -10.47
C ILE A 158 -2.81 -0.22 -11.69
N THR A 159 -1.73 -0.91 -12.02
CA THR A 159 -1.64 -1.78 -13.20
C THR A 159 -1.17 -3.18 -12.82
N ASP A 160 -1.81 -4.21 -13.36
CA ASP A 160 -1.45 -5.62 -13.15
C ASP A 160 -1.39 -6.05 -11.66
N ALA A 161 -2.14 -5.39 -10.79
CA ALA A 161 -2.18 -5.72 -9.37
C ALA A 161 -2.99 -7.00 -9.12
N VAL A 162 -2.48 -7.90 -8.28
CA VAL A 162 -3.16 -9.14 -7.88
C VAL A 162 -3.61 -9.03 -6.44
N VAL A 163 -4.90 -8.82 -6.20
CA VAL A 163 -5.48 -8.65 -4.86
C VAL A 163 -6.38 -9.83 -4.52
N THR A 164 -6.02 -10.65 -3.54
CA THR A 164 -6.74 -11.90 -3.26
C THR A 164 -7.14 -12.05 -1.79
N ARG A 165 -8.21 -12.80 -1.54
CA ARG A 165 -8.72 -13.12 -0.20
C ARG A 165 -8.90 -11.88 0.70
N VAL A 166 -9.34 -10.77 0.10
CA VAL A 166 -9.66 -9.55 0.84
C VAL A 166 -11.05 -9.62 1.48
N GLY A 167 -11.18 -9.09 2.69
CA GLY A 167 -12.41 -9.18 3.49
C GLY A 167 -13.49 -8.15 3.13
N ARG A 168 -13.13 -6.94 2.72
CA ARG A 168 -14.06 -5.82 2.52
C ARG A 168 -13.93 -5.15 1.16
N GLU A 169 -12.76 -4.59 0.84
CA GLU A 169 -12.50 -3.97 -0.46
C GLU A 169 -11.25 -4.53 -1.13
N GLY A 170 -11.33 -4.88 -2.42
CA GLY A 170 -10.13 -5.15 -3.22
C GLY A 170 -9.32 -3.88 -3.43
N ILE A 171 -9.89 -2.95 -4.19
CA ILE A 171 -9.35 -1.62 -4.40
C ILE A 171 -10.35 -0.58 -3.90
N SER A 172 -9.90 0.36 -3.09
CA SER A 172 -10.73 1.46 -2.58
C SER A 172 -10.15 2.82 -2.98
N LEU A 173 -10.92 3.59 -3.76
CA LEU A 173 -10.53 4.90 -4.24
C LEU A 173 -11.39 5.97 -3.57
N GLY A 174 -10.75 6.87 -2.83
CA GLY A 174 -11.33 8.08 -2.26
C GLY A 174 -11.63 9.15 -3.30
N PRO A 175 -11.90 10.40 -2.86
CA PRO A 175 -12.25 11.56 -3.70
C PRO A 175 -11.11 12.08 -4.59
N THR A 176 -10.38 11.17 -5.23
CA THR A 176 -9.27 11.44 -6.14
C THR A 176 -9.75 11.76 -7.55
N ASP A 177 -8.91 12.49 -8.29
CA ASP A 177 -9.14 12.80 -9.70
C ASP A 177 -8.20 11.99 -10.61
N GLY A 178 -8.78 11.33 -11.63
CA GLY A 178 -8.00 10.67 -12.68
C GLY A 178 -7.35 9.35 -12.28
N ALA A 179 -7.86 8.65 -11.26
CA ALA A 179 -7.37 7.32 -10.89
C ALA A 179 -7.52 6.32 -12.04
N ARG A 180 -6.52 5.46 -12.24
CA ARG A 180 -6.51 4.42 -13.28
C ARG A 180 -6.26 3.07 -12.64
N VAL A 181 -7.09 2.09 -13.01
CA VAL A 181 -6.97 0.70 -12.59
C VAL A 181 -7.03 -0.17 -13.84
N THR A 182 -5.89 -0.68 -14.27
CA THR A 182 -5.72 -1.45 -15.50
C THR A 182 -5.39 -2.89 -15.15
N THR A 183 -6.08 -3.84 -15.79
CA THR A 183 -5.82 -5.29 -15.67
C THR A 183 -5.68 -5.83 -14.23
N PRO A 184 -6.49 -5.38 -13.24
CA PRO A 184 -6.37 -5.92 -11.89
C PRO A 184 -6.92 -7.36 -11.85
N GLN A 185 -6.31 -8.22 -11.03
CA GLN A 185 -6.88 -9.51 -10.67
C GLN A 185 -7.33 -9.44 -9.22
N ILE A 186 -8.64 -9.27 -9.00
CA ILE A 186 -9.19 -9.09 -7.66
C ILE A 186 -10.10 -10.27 -7.31
N THR A 187 -9.90 -10.89 -6.15
CA THR A 187 -10.79 -11.91 -5.55
C THR A 187 -11.02 -11.65 -4.07
N GLY A 188 -12.28 -11.73 -3.63
CA GLY A 188 -12.67 -11.55 -2.23
C GLY A 188 -12.77 -12.86 -1.44
N THR A 189 -13.23 -12.76 -0.19
CA THR A 189 -13.57 -13.89 0.68
C THR A 189 -15.07 -14.23 0.69
N ASP A 190 -15.83 -13.72 -0.29
CA ASP A 190 -17.30 -13.83 -0.35
C ASP A 190 -18.05 -13.31 0.89
N THR A 191 -17.41 -12.41 1.66
CA THR A 191 -18.06 -11.78 2.82
C THR A 191 -19.19 -10.86 2.34
N ALA A 192 -20.34 -10.91 3.03
CA ALA A 192 -21.48 -10.05 2.73
C ALA A 192 -21.04 -8.57 2.77
N THR A 193 -21.46 -7.78 1.78
CA THR A 193 -21.07 -6.36 1.58
C THR A 193 -19.65 -6.10 1.06
N SER A 194 -18.94 -7.13 0.56
CA SER A 194 -17.65 -6.94 -0.09
C SER A 194 -17.75 -6.28 -1.48
N ALA A 195 -16.79 -5.41 -1.80
CA ALA A 195 -16.66 -4.74 -3.08
C ALA A 195 -15.31 -5.06 -3.73
N GLY A 196 -15.30 -5.39 -5.02
CA GLY A 196 -14.07 -5.59 -5.78
C GLY A 196 -13.32 -4.26 -5.92
N ILE A 197 -14.00 -3.29 -6.54
CA ILE A 197 -13.56 -1.90 -6.61
C ILE A 197 -14.62 -1.01 -5.98
N GLN A 198 -14.23 -0.27 -4.95
CA GLN A 198 -15.07 0.71 -4.28
C GLN A 198 -14.61 2.12 -4.63
N LEU A 199 -15.53 2.91 -5.18
CA LEU A 199 -15.33 4.32 -5.48
C LEU A 199 -16.06 5.15 -4.42
N TYR A 200 -15.35 6.12 -3.83
CA TYR A 200 -15.84 7.08 -2.86
C TYR A 200 -15.56 8.48 -3.38
N ARG A 201 -16.45 8.99 -4.22
CA ARG A 201 -16.36 10.29 -4.89
C ARG A 201 -15.17 10.42 -5.83
N ALA A 202 -14.59 9.29 -6.24
CA ALA A 202 -13.57 9.25 -7.26
C ALA A 202 -14.16 9.75 -8.58
N THR A 203 -13.41 10.58 -9.30
CA THR A 203 -13.86 11.16 -10.57
C THR A 203 -12.95 10.71 -11.70
N ALA A 204 -13.53 10.51 -12.89
CA ALA A 204 -12.82 10.08 -14.10
C ALA A 204 -12.00 8.78 -13.94
N ALA A 205 -12.44 7.86 -13.08
CA ALA A 205 -11.77 6.58 -12.87
C ALA A 205 -11.85 5.69 -14.12
N VAL A 206 -10.74 5.08 -14.54
CA VAL A 206 -10.71 4.11 -15.65
C VAL A 206 -10.51 2.71 -15.09
N LEU A 207 -11.45 1.80 -15.34
CA LEU A 207 -11.48 0.46 -14.73
C LEU A 207 -11.52 -0.68 -15.77
N ASP A 208 -10.91 -1.81 -15.40
CA ASP A 208 -10.94 -3.11 -16.07
C ASP A 208 -11.55 -4.20 -15.13
N ARG A 209 -11.59 -5.46 -15.57
CA ARG A 209 -12.39 -6.58 -15.01
C ARG A 209 -12.12 -6.90 -13.53
N VAL A 210 -13.18 -7.33 -12.83
CA VAL A 210 -13.19 -7.83 -11.44
C VAL A 210 -14.05 -9.10 -11.33
N SER A 211 -13.77 -9.98 -10.38
CA SER A 211 -14.51 -11.24 -10.20
C SER A 211 -14.63 -11.63 -8.72
N HIS A 212 -15.60 -12.48 -8.36
CA HIS A 212 -15.77 -13.02 -7.00
C HIS A 212 -15.97 -11.96 -5.89
N PHE A 213 -16.98 -11.09 -6.07
CA PHE A 213 -17.43 -10.13 -5.06
C PHE A 213 -18.96 -10.04 -5.02
N SER A 214 -19.51 -9.60 -3.88
CA SER A 214 -20.94 -9.23 -3.80
C SER A 214 -21.26 -8.06 -4.74
N TYR A 215 -20.33 -7.11 -4.86
CA TYR A 215 -20.36 -6.03 -5.85
C TYR A 215 -19.04 -6.01 -6.60
N GLY A 216 -19.07 -6.12 -7.93
CA GLY A 216 -17.86 -5.97 -8.77
C GLY A 216 -17.29 -4.55 -8.63
N VAL A 217 -18.08 -3.57 -9.05
CA VAL A 217 -17.80 -2.14 -8.86
C VAL A 217 -18.93 -1.52 -8.04
N ALA A 218 -18.59 -0.82 -6.96
CA ALA A 218 -19.51 -0.11 -6.10
C ALA A 218 -19.17 1.39 -6.08
N THR A 219 -20.19 2.23 -6.23
CA THR A 219 -20.10 3.71 -6.14
C THR A 219 -20.91 4.20 -4.95
N ASN A 220 -20.57 5.37 -4.41
CA ASN A 220 -21.32 5.95 -3.30
C ASN A 220 -22.31 7.02 -3.81
N PHE A 221 -23.50 7.12 -3.21
CA PHE A 221 -24.53 8.08 -3.62
C PHE A 221 -24.11 9.56 -3.49
N ALA A 222 -23.02 9.84 -2.76
CA ALA A 222 -22.46 11.18 -2.61
C ALA A 222 -21.45 11.58 -3.70
N ASP A 223 -21.30 10.76 -4.75
CA ASP A 223 -20.37 11.01 -5.85
C ASP A 223 -20.94 12.14 -6.75
N THR A 224 -20.21 13.26 -6.88
CA THR A 224 -20.67 14.48 -7.58
C THR A 224 -19.92 14.79 -8.88
N GLY A 225 -18.93 13.98 -9.25
CA GLY A 225 -18.14 14.18 -10.46
C GLY A 225 -18.48 13.22 -11.60
N ALA A 226 -17.68 13.27 -12.67
CA ALA A 226 -17.81 12.34 -13.79
C ALA A 226 -17.63 10.90 -13.30
N GLY A 227 -18.65 10.07 -13.50
CA GLY A 227 -18.65 8.67 -13.08
C GLY A 227 -17.53 7.86 -13.74
N PRO A 228 -17.27 6.64 -13.26
CA PRO A 228 -16.20 5.79 -13.80
C PRO A 228 -16.45 5.44 -15.27
N ARG A 229 -15.36 5.37 -16.03
CA ARG A 229 -15.33 4.80 -17.37
C ARG A 229 -14.79 3.38 -17.29
N ILE A 230 -15.64 2.41 -17.62
CA ILE A 230 -15.24 1.00 -17.75
C ILE A 230 -14.76 0.81 -19.20
N VAL A 231 -13.50 0.38 -19.38
CA VAL A 231 -12.88 0.28 -20.73
C VAL A 231 -12.86 -1.14 -21.29
N SER A 232 -13.03 -2.15 -20.43
CA SER A 232 -13.09 -3.57 -20.81
C SER A 232 -14.03 -4.33 -19.86
N PRO A 233 -15.15 -4.90 -20.34
CA PRO A 233 -16.04 -5.74 -19.53
C PRO A 233 -15.51 -7.18 -19.31
#